data_AF-A0A0Q7SUE7-F1
#
_entry.id   AF-A0A0Q7SUE7-F1
#
_cell.length_a   1.000
_cell.length_b   1.000
_cell.length_c   1.000
_cell.angle_alpha   90.00
_cell.angle_beta   90.00
_cell.angle_gamma   90.00
#
_symmetry.space_group_name_H-M   'P 1'
#
loop_
_entity.id
_entity.type
_entity.pdbx_description
1 polymer ?
#
loop_
_entity_poly.entity_id
_entity_poly.type
_entity_poly.pdbx_seq_one_letter_code
_entity_poly.pdbx_strand_id
1 'polypeptide(L)'
;MESPSAIPADDVVTVLTEQHRRLEHLLQTLLEAEADAQRGELLARAGDELAVHMLAEEKVVYPRVHANRTEDILLESLEEHLSLKRLLSDLLALAPGDTTFQPKCKVLEEQARHHHKEEEEHLFPKMRQLLDADARGQMGRAVRQHEEGLRARGAPRERMGAQTDAAAPLP
;
A
#
# COMPACT_ATOMS: atom_id res chain seq x y z
N MET A 1 1.08 9.08 36.94
CA MET A 1 1.73 9.27 35.64
C MET A 1 1.55 7.97 34.90
N GLU A 2 0.58 7.90 33.98
CA GLU A 2 0.42 6.72 33.14
C GLU A 2 1.66 6.62 32.24
N SER A 3 2.33 5.48 32.27
CA SER A 3 3.39 5.15 31.31
C SER A 3 2.82 5.30 29.90
N PRO A 4 3.58 5.79 28.91
CA PRO A 4 3.12 5.76 27.53
C PRO A 4 2.84 4.30 27.18
N SER A 5 1.56 3.96 27.04
CA SER A 5 1.14 2.62 26.69
C SER A 5 1.82 2.29 25.35
N ALA A 6 2.64 1.24 25.32
CA ALA A 6 3.30 0.80 24.11
C ALA A 6 2.23 0.66 23.02
N ILE A 7 2.47 1.23 21.83
CA ILE A 7 1.53 1.10 20.72
C ILE A 7 1.38 -0.41 20.44
N PRO A 8 0.16 -0.98 20.54
CA PRO A 8 -0.02 -2.41 20.30
C PRO A 8 0.45 -2.79 18.89
N ALA A 9 1.03 -3.98 18.74
CA ALA A 9 1.43 -4.53 17.42
C ALA A 9 0.26 -4.68 16.43
N ASP A 10 -0.97 -4.70 16.95
CA ASP A 10 -2.21 -4.75 16.18
C ASP A 10 -2.82 -3.37 15.91
N ASP A 11 -2.19 -2.25 16.33
CA ASP A 11 -2.67 -0.91 15.98
C ASP A 11 -2.57 -0.71 14.47
N VAL A 12 -3.67 -0.36 13.80
CA VAL A 12 -3.72 -0.20 12.34
C VAL A 12 -2.61 0.69 11.79
N VAL A 13 -2.21 1.76 12.50
CA VAL A 13 -1.12 2.61 12.02
C VAL A 13 0.20 1.84 12.02
N THR A 14 0.46 1.05 13.05
CA THR A 14 1.63 0.16 13.09
C THR A 14 1.60 -0.83 11.93
N VAL A 15 0.44 -1.47 11.68
CA VAL A 15 0.29 -2.47 10.61
C VAL A 15 0.57 -1.86 9.22
N LEU A 16 0.01 -0.69 8.92
CA LEU A 16 0.21 -0.01 7.62
C LEU A 16 1.65 0.48 7.47
N THR A 17 2.24 1.08 8.51
CA THR A 17 3.67 1.46 8.46
C THR A 17 4.57 0.24 8.24
N GLU A 18 4.26 -0.93 8.82
CA GLU A 18 5.00 -2.16 8.52
C GLU A 18 4.86 -2.58 7.04
N GLN A 19 3.68 -2.44 6.44
CA GLN A 19 3.46 -2.68 5.00
C GLN A 19 4.29 -1.70 4.15
N HIS A 20 4.28 -0.40 4.47
CA HIS A 20 5.08 0.62 3.77
C HIS A 20 6.55 0.23 3.73
N ARG A 21 7.13 -0.09 4.90
CA ARG A 21 8.56 -0.41 5.02
C ARG A 21 8.93 -1.70 4.29
N ARG A 22 8.05 -2.70 4.29
CA ARG A 22 8.27 -3.93 3.48
C ARG A 22 8.25 -3.63 1.99
N LEU A 23 7.30 -2.83 1.52
CA LEU A 23 7.20 -2.48 0.11
C LEU A 23 8.41 -1.63 -0.34
N GLU A 24 8.77 -0.59 0.41
CA GLU A 24 9.94 0.24 0.13
C GLU A 24 11.23 -0.58 0.08
N HIS A 25 11.42 -1.51 1.01
CA HIS A 25 12.58 -2.40 0.99
C HIS A 25 12.62 -3.32 -0.24
N LEU A 26 11.46 -3.87 -0.64
CA LEU A 26 11.35 -4.69 -1.86
C LEU A 26 11.66 -3.86 -3.11
N LEU A 27 11.14 -2.64 -3.20
CA LEU A 27 11.36 -1.75 -4.35
C LEU A 27 12.82 -1.29 -4.42
N GLN A 28 13.44 -0.96 -3.28
CA GLN A 28 14.87 -0.64 -3.24
C GLN A 28 15.71 -1.83 -3.72
N THR A 29 15.41 -3.04 -3.22
CA THR A 29 16.11 -4.27 -3.63
C THR A 29 15.91 -4.56 -5.13
N LEU A 30 14.71 -4.27 -5.67
CA LEU A 30 14.40 -4.40 -7.08
C LEU A 30 15.24 -3.44 -7.94
N LEU A 31 15.45 -2.21 -7.49
CA LEU A 31 16.26 -1.21 -8.20
C LEU A 31 17.76 -1.55 -8.20
N GLU A 32 18.22 -2.29 -7.21
CA GLU A 32 19.60 -2.77 -7.08
C GLU A 32 19.85 -4.12 -7.79
N ALA A 33 18.80 -4.77 -8.31
CA ALA A 33 18.92 -6.08 -8.93
C ALA A 33 19.53 -5.99 -10.34
N GLU A 34 20.58 -6.79 -10.58
CA GLU A 34 21.29 -6.84 -11.86
C GLU A 34 20.75 -7.93 -12.79
N ALA A 35 20.29 -9.06 -12.24
CA ALA A 35 19.82 -10.19 -13.02
C ALA A 35 18.32 -10.10 -13.32
N ASP A 36 17.94 -10.30 -14.59
CA ASP A 36 16.55 -10.24 -15.06
C ASP A 36 15.61 -11.21 -14.30
N ALA A 37 16.10 -12.42 -13.99
CA ALA A 37 15.32 -13.39 -13.21
C ALA A 37 15.03 -12.87 -11.79
N GLN A 38 16.01 -12.24 -11.14
CA GLN A 38 15.86 -11.65 -9.81
C GLN A 38 14.92 -10.45 -9.86
N ARG A 39 15.02 -9.59 -10.89
CA ARG A 39 14.09 -8.47 -11.12
C ARG A 39 12.65 -8.94 -11.24
N GLY A 40 12.41 -10.00 -12.02
CA GLY A 40 11.07 -10.58 -12.18
C GLY A 40 10.49 -11.09 -10.85
N GLU A 41 11.29 -11.79 -10.05
CA GLU A 41 10.86 -12.28 -8.72
C GLU A 41 10.56 -11.12 -7.76
N LEU A 42 11.45 -10.13 -7.69
CA LEU A 42 11.30 -8.97 -6.81
C LEU A 42 10.10 -8.11 -7.21
N LEU A 43 9.86 -7.89 -8.51
CA LEU A 43 8.68 -7.19 -8.99
C LEU A 43 7.40 -7.94 -8.63
N ALA A 44 7.37 -9.26 -8.75
CA ALA A 44 6.21 -10.05 -8.37
C ALA A 44 5.90 -9.89 -6.86
N ARG A 45 6.94 -9.94 -6.01
CA ARG A 45 6.79 -9.76 -4.55
C ARG A 45 6.37 -8.34 -4.18
N ALA A 46 7.00 -7.32 -4.77
CA ALA A 46 6.64 -5.92 -4.55
C ALA A 46 5.21 -5.63 -5.03
N GLY A 47 4.84 -6.15 -6.19
CA GLY A 47 3.49 -6.02 -6.73
C GLY A 47 2.42 -6.67 -5.85
N ASP A 48 2.73 -7.83 -5.25
CA ASP A 48 1.81 -8.48 -4.31
C ASP A 48 1.67 -7.67 -3.01
N GLU A 49 2.76 -7.12 -2.46
CA GLU A 49 2.73 -6.25 -1.27
C GLU A 49 1.91 -4.98 -1.53
N LEU A 50 2.18 -4.29 -2.65
CA LEU A 50 1.47 -3.08 -3.06
C LEU A 50 -0.02 -3.35 -3.27
N ALA A 51 -0.38 -4.44 -3.95
CA ALA A 51 -1.78 -4.81 -4.15
C ALA A 51 -2.50 -5.13 -2.83
N VAL A 52 -1.84 -5.84 -1.91
CA VAL A 52 -2.41 -6.14 -0.59
C VAL A 52 -2.65 -4.86 0.21
N HIS A 53 -1.68 -3.96 0.22
CA HIS A 53 -1.72 -2.70 0.95
C HIS A 53 -2.87 -1.80 0.48
N MET A 54 -2.91 -1.45 -0.81
CA MET A 54 -3.97 -0.59 -1.38
C MET A 54 -5.36 -1.20 -1.20
N LEU A 55 -5.50 -2.52 -1.37
CA LEU A 55 -6.80 -3.18 -1.18
C LEU A 55 -7.24 -3.19 0.29
N ALA A 56 -6.31 -3.34 1.24
CA ALA A 56 -6.63 -3.24 2.65
C ALA A 56 -7.10 -1.83 3.01
N GLU A 57 -6.47 -0.80 2.47
CA GLU A 57 -6.89 0.59 2.68
C GLU A 57 -8.27 0.88 2.09
N GLU A 58 -8.44 0.59 0.80
CA GLU A 58 -9.68 0.84 0.08
C GLU A 58 -10.87 0.07 0.67
N LYS A 59 -10.67 -1.13 1.22
CA LYS A 59 -11.75 -2.01 1.69
C LYS A 59 -11.94 -2.01 3.20
N VAL A 60 -10.91 -1.67 3.97
CA VAL A 60 -10.94 -1.78 5.44
C VAL A 60 -10.76 -0.41 6.10
N VAL A 61 -9.75 0.35 5.67
CA VAL A 61 -9.34 1.58 6.38
C VAL A 61 -10.22 2.76 5.97
N TYR A 62 -10.24 3.11 4.69
CA TYR A 62 -10.90 4.33 4.18
C TYR A 62 -12.38 4.40 4.58
N PRO A 63 -13.20 3.32 4.48
CA PRO A 63 -14.60 3.36 4.93
C PRO A 63 -14.80 3.69 6.41
N ARG A 64 -13.80 3.43 7.25
CA ARG A 64 -13.87 3.65 8.70
C ARG A 64 -13.31 4.99 9.15
N VAL A 65 -12.55 5.66 8.27
CA VAL A 65 -11.91 6.94 8.56
C VAL A 65 -12.41 8.07 7.65
N HIS A 66 -13.36 7.77 6.76
CA HIS A 66 -14.02 8.77 5.92
C HIS A 66 -14.88 9.70 6.77
N ALA A 67 -14.43 10.96 6.84
CA ALA A 67 -15.11 12.07 7.49
C ALA A 67 -14.68 13.38 6.81
N ASN A 68 -15.41 14.47 7.03
CA ASN A 68 -15.11 15.77 6.38
C ASN A 68 -13.66 16.24 6.56
N ARG A 69 -12.96 15.82 7.62
CA ARG A 69 -11.56 16.23 7.91
C ARG A 69 -10.50 15.37 7.22
N THR A 70 -10.90 14.28 6.58
CA THR A 70 -10.04 13.30 5.88
C THR A 70 -10.42 13.14 4.42
N GLU A 71 -11.59 13.61 3.99
CA GLU A 71 -12.11 13.48 2.61
C GLU A 71 -11.10 13.83 1.52
N ASP A 72 -10.50 15.04 1.54
CA ASP A 72 -9.52 15.45 0.54
C ASP A 72 -8.30 14.52 0.46
N ILE A 73 -7.82 14.06 1.62
CA ILE A 73 -6.66 13.15 1.72
C ILE A 73 -7.03 11.79 1.12
N LEU A 74 -8.22 11.27 1.45
CA LEU A 74 -8.68 9.99 0.90
C LEU A 74 -8.89 10.05 -0.61
N LEU A 75 -9.41 11.17 -1.13
CA LEU A 75 -9.56 11.38 -2.57
C LEU A 75 -8.20 11.41 -3.28
N GLU A 76 -7.22 12.11 -2.72
CA GLU A 76 -5.85 12.12 -3.22
C GLU A 76 -5.23 10.73 -3.22
N SER A 77 -5.28 10.01 -2.09
CA SER A 77 -4.76 8.65 -1.99
C SER A 77 -5.41 7.68 -2.98
N LEU A 78 -6.70 7.81 -3.25
CA LEU A 78 -7.41 6.98 -4.24
C LEU A 78 -6.93 7.23 -5.68
N GLU A 79 -6.58 8.47 -6.03
CA GLU A 79 -5.97 8.81 -7.33
C GLU A 79 -4.51 8.35 -7.41
N GLU A 80 -3.75 8.43 -6.31
CA GLU A 80 -2.41 7.85 -6.22
C GLU A 80 -2.45 6.33 -6.41
N HIS A 81 -3.40 5.64 -5.77
CA HIS A 81 -3.62 4.20 -5.96
C HIS A 81 -3.92 3.86 -7.42
N LEU A 82 -4.73 4.66 -8.11
CA LEU A 82 -4.99 4.47 -9.54
C LEU A 82 -3.70 4.58 -10.37
N SER A 83 -2.87 5.58 -10.08
CA SER A 83 -1.57 5.76 -10.75
C SER A 83 -0.64 4.57 -10.49
N LEU A 84 -0.54 4.12 -9.24
CA LEU A 84 0.26 2.95 -8.82
C LEU A 84 -0.22 1.66 -9.49
N LYS A 85 -1.54 1.42 -9.56
CA LYS A 85 -2.15 0.28 -10.27
C LYS A 85 -1.79 0.26 -11.75
N ARG A 86 -1.82 1.42 -12.41
CA ARG A 86 -1.42 1.56 -13.83
C ARG A 86 0.06 1.27 -14.03
N LEU A 87 0.94 1.85 -13.22
CA LEU A 87 2.38 1.59 -13.29
C LEU A 87 2.72 0.11 -13.05
N LEU A 88 2.08 -0.50 -12.04
CA LEU A 88 2.28 -1.92 -11.75
C LEU A 88 1.78 -2.78 -12.92
N SER A 89 0.62 -2.47 -13.50
CA SER A 89 0.09 -3.18 -14.66
C SER A 89 1.04 -3.10 -15.86
N ASP A 90 1.57 -1.91 -16.15
CA ASP A 90 2.58 -1.73 -17.20
C ASP A 90 3.84 -2.57 -16.92
N LEU A 91 4.36 -2.52 -15.69
CA LEU A 91 5.56 -3.25 -15.30
C LEU A 91 5.38 -4.77 -15.40
N LEU A 92 4.22 -5.30 -15.02
CA LEU A 92 3.90 -6.73 -15.13
C LEU A 92 3.80 -7.20 -16.59
N ALA A 93 3.56 -6.29 -17.53
CA ALA A 93 3.55 -6.58 -18.96
C ALA A 93 4.95 -6.44 -19.63
N LEU A 94 5.92 -5.85 -18.93
CA LEU A 94 7.28 -5.67 -19.43
C LEU A 94 8.17 -6.89 -19.13
N ALA A 95 9.07 -7.20 -20.05
CA ALA A 95 10.16 -8.12 -19.77
C ALA A 95 11.16 -7.44 -18.81
N PRO A 96 11.70 -8.14 -17.79
CA PRO A 96 12.67 -7.56 -16.86
C PRO A 96 13.97 -7.03 -17.49
N GLY A 97 14.32 -7.51 -18.68
CA GLY A 97 15.45 -7.04 -19.48
C GLY A 97 15.11 -5.88 -20.44
N ASP A 98 13.88 -5.39 -20.45
CA ASP A 98 13.49 -4.24 -21.28
C ASP A 98 14.18 -2.97 -20.79
N THR A 99 14.67 -2.15 -21.73
CA THR A 99 15.35 -0.87 -21.43
C THR A 99 14.53 0.10 -20.58
N THR A 100 13.20 -0.01 -20.63
CA THR A 100 12.27 0.84 -19.89
C THR A 100 11.87 0.27 -18.52
N PHE A 101 12.23 -0.98 -18.22
CA PHE A 101 11.86 -1.67 -16.98
C PHE A 101 12.40 -0.92 -15.74
N GLN A 102 13.71 -0.73 -15.66
CA GLN A 102 14.34 -0.10 -14.49
C GLN A 102 13.89 1.36 -14.28
N PRO A 103 13.82 2.21 -15.32
CA PRO A 103 13.24 3.55 -15.18
C PRO A 103 11.80 3.53 -14.65
N LYS A 104 10.96 2.61 -15.13
CA LYS A 104 9.56 2.51 -14.69
C LYS A 104 9.44 1.96 -13.26
N CYS A 105 10.32 1.04 -12.84
CA CYS A 105 10.43 0.61 -11.44
C CYS A 105 10.80 1.78 -10.52
N LYS A 106 11.68 2.68 -10.98
CA LYS A 106 12.04 3.88 -10.20
C LYS A 106 10.85 4.82 -10.01
N VAL A 107 10.05 5.03 -11.06
CA VAL A 107 8.82 5.84 -10.96
C VAL A 107 7.81 5.20 -9.99
N LEU A 108 7.67 3.86 -10.01
CA LEU A 108 6.81 3.14 -9.06
C LEU A 108 7.28 3.35 -7.61
N GLU A 109 8.59 3.24 -7.35
CA GLU A 109 9.17 3.48 -6.02
C GLU A 109 8.94 4.92 -5.54
N GLU A 110 9.21 5.91 -6.39
CA GLU A 110 9.04 7.31 -6.02
C GLU A 110 7.57 7.64 -5.69
N GLN A 111 6.62 7.13 -6.48
CA GLN A 111 5.19 7.31 -6.22
C GLN A 111 4.73 6.58 -4.95
N ALA A 112 5.15 5.33 -4.74
CA ALA A 112 4.77 4.58 -3.54
C ALA A 112 5.30 5.27 -2.27
N ARG A 113 6.56 5.73 -2.30
CA ARG A 113 7.15 6.46 -1.17
C ARG A 113 6.47 7.80 -0.91
N HIS A 114 6.04 8.50 -1.96
CA HIS A 114 5.27 9.74 -1.81
C HIS A 114 3.94 9.47 -1.13
N HIS A 115 3.16 8.51 -1.65
CA HIS A 115 1.89 8.10 -1.08
C HIS A 115 2.01 7.71 0.40
N HIS A 116 2.94 6.80 0.74
CA HIS A 116 3.18 6.40 2.14
C HIS A 116 3.48 7.60 3.06
N LYS A 117 4.26 8.56 2.55
CA LYS A 117 4.63 9.76 3.29
C LYS A 117 3.41 10.65 3.54
N GLU A 118 2.58 10.89 2.53
CA GLU A 118 1.35 11.68 2.68
C GLU A 118 0.42 11.04 3.71
N GLU A 119 0.26 9.72 3.69
CA GLU A 119 -0.54 9.03 4.70
C GLU A 119 0.06 9.14 6.11
N GLU A 120 1.38 8.92 6.26
CA GLU A 120 2.06 8.98 7.56
C GLU A 120 2.05 10.38 8.18
N GLU A 121 2.19 11.43 7.36
CA GLU A 121 2.23 12.83 7.80
C GLU A 121 0.82 13.44 7.97
N HIS A 122 -0.17 12.98 7.20
CA HIS A 122 -1.50 13.62 7.15
C HIS A 122 -2.65 12.71 7.60
N LEU A 123 -2.75 11.48 7.07
CA LEU A 123 -3.86 10.59 7.39
C LEU A 123 -3.72 9.96 8.79
N PHE A 124 -2.58 9.35 9.09
CA PHE A 124 -2.37 8.59 10.33
C PHE A 124 -2.52 9.43 11.61
N PRO A 125 -2.07 10.70 11.68
CA PRO A 125 -2.38 11.57 12.82
C PRO A 125 -3.89 11.79 13.00
N LYS A 126 -4.64 11.95 11.91
CA LYS A 126 -6.10 12.12 11.96
C LYS A 126 -6.79 10.82 12.38
N MET A 127 -6.31 9.66 11.94
CA MET A 127 -6.80 8.36 12.40
C MET A 127 -6.65 8.21 13.91
N ARG A 128 -5.49 8.58 14.48
CA ARG A 128 -5.27 8.57 15.94
C ARG A 128 -6.19 9.52 16.71
N GLN A 129 -6.66 10.60 16.06
CA GLN A 129 -7.65 11.52 16.64
C GLN A 129 -9.10 11.06 16.43
N LEU A 130 -9.39 10.27 15.38
CA LEU A 130 -10.73 9.77 15.07
C LEU A 130 -11.06 8.52 15.87
N LEU A 131 -10.06 7.68 16.15
CA LEU A 131 -10.23 6.34 16.68
C LEU A 131 -9.48 6.20 17.99
N ASP A 132 -10.14 5.63 19.01
CA ASP A 132 -9.47 5.22 20.23
C ASP A 132 -8.54 4.01 20.00
N ALA A 133 -7.79 3.63 21.04
CA ALA A 133 -6.80 2.55 20.93
C ALA A 133 -7.43 1.17 20.60
N ASP A 134 -8.64 0.90 21.11
CA ASP A 134 -9.31 -0.38 20.86
C ASP A 134 -9.82 -0.45 19.42
N ALA A 135 -10.46 0.63 18.93
CA ALA A 135 -10.91 0.74 17.55
C ALA A 135 -9.74 0.62 16.56
N ARG A 136 -8.59 1.24 16.84
CA ARG A 136 -7.38 1.07 16.01
C ARG A 136 -6.85 -0.36 16.04
N GLY A 137 -6.86 -1.00 17.21
CA GLY A 137 -6.46 -2.41 17.35
C GLY A 137 -7.38 -3.38 16.59
N GLN A 138 -8.70 -3.16 16.65
CA GLN A 138 -9.68 -3.93 15.88
C GLN A 138 -9.47 -3.74 14.37
N MET A 139 -9.21 -2.51 13.94
CA MET A 139 -8.96 -2.20 12.54
C MET A 139 -7.66 -2.84 12.03
N GLY A 140 -6.58 -2.82 12.82
CA GLY A 140 -5.33 -3.46 12.40
C GLY A 140 -5.45 -4.98 12.30
N ARG A 141 -6.19 -5.64 13.20
CA ARG A 141 -6.54 -7.06 13.04
C ARG A 141 -7.36 -7.32 11.77
N ALA A 142 -8.30 -6.44 11.43
CA ALA A 142 -9.08 -6.56 10.21
C ALA A 142 -8.20 -6.40 8.95
N VAL A 143 -7.23 -5.48 8.97
CA VAL A 143 -6.24 -5.32 7.90
C VAL A 143 -5.40 -6.59 7.73
N ARG A 144 -4.84 -7.14 8.83
CA ARG A 144 -4.06 -8.39 8.79
C ARG A 144 -4.89 -9.57 8.25
N GLN A 145 -6.14 -9.72 8.69
CA GLN A 145 -7.02 -10.76 8.18
C GLN A 145 -7.33 -10.58 6.68
N HIS A 146 -7.50 -9.33 6.22
CA HIS A 146 -7.71 -9.04 4.81
C HIS A 146 -6.48 -9.41 3.98
N GLU A 147 -5.29 -9.02 4.45
CA GLU A 147 -3.99 -9.37 3.87
C GLU A 147 -3.82 -10.89 3.75
N GLU A 148 -4.04 -11.65 4.83
CA GLU A 148 -3.98 -13.11 4.82
C GLU A 148 -4.94 -13.71 3.78
N GLY A 149 -6.17 -13.21 3.73
CA GLY A 149 -7.18 -13.65 2.78
C GLY A 149 -6.85 -13.33 1.32
N LEU A 150 -6.11 -12.27 1.04
CA LEU A 150 -5.60 -11.93 -0.30
C LEU A 150 -4.42 -12.81 -0.67
N ARG A 151 -3.44 -12.98 0.24
CA ARG A 151 -2.26 -13.83 0.02
C ARG A 151 -2.63 -15.30 -0.17
N ALA A 152 -3.63 -15.80 0.56
CA ALA A 152 -4.14 -17.16 0.38
C ALA A 152 -4.72 -17.42 -1.03
N ARG A 153 -5.09 -16.37 -1.78
CA ARG A 153 -5.57 -16.48 -3.17
C ARG A 153 -4.46 -16.45 -4.20
N GLY A 154 -3.19 -16.37 -3.79
CA GLY A 154 -2.03 -16.42 -4.67
C GLY A 154 -1.48 -15.04 -5.01
N ALA A 155 -1.64 -14.62 -6.27
CA ALA A 155 -1.01 -13.43 -6.86
C ALA A 155 -1.97 -12.21 -6.90
N PRO A 156 -2.18 -11.47 -5.80
CA PRO A 156 -3.08 -10.32 -5.78
C PRO A 156 -2.70 -9.23 -6.79
N ARG A 157 -1.42 -9.13 -7.17
CA ARG A 157 -0.94 -8.19 -8.20
C ARG A 157 -1.65 -8.34 -9.54
N GLU A 158 -2.06 -9.55 -9.92
CA GLU A 158 -2.70 -9.82 -11.22
C GLU A 158 -4.08 -9.15 -11.37
N ARG A 159 -4.69 -8.75 -10.25
CA ARG A 159 -5.99 -8.07 -10.25
C ARG A 159 -5.88 -6.58 -10.54
N MET A 160 -4.69 -5.99 -10.38
CA MET A 160 -4.49 -4.55 -10.47
C MET A 160 -4.77 -4.02 -11.86
N GLY A 161 -4.41 -4.77 -12.91
CA GLY A 161 -4.69 -4.39 -14.30
C GLY A 161 -6.18 -4.19 -14.61
N ALA A 162 -7.08 -4.90 -13.90
CA ALA A 162 -8.53 -4.77 -14.06
C ALA A 162 -9.13 -3.58 -13.28
N GLN A 163 -8.31 -2.79 -12.58
CA GLN A 163 -8.72 -1.67 -11.74
C GLN A 163 -8.03 -0.36 -12.16
N THR A 164 -7.79 -0.20 -13.47
CA THR A 164 -7.01 0.91 -14.03
C THR A 164 -7.83 1.97 -14.76
N ASP A 165 -9.16 1.78 -14.88
CA ASP A 165 -10.03 2.73 -15.61
C ASP A 165 -10.27 4.03 -14.82
N ALA A 166 -10.60 3.91 -13.53
CA ALA A 166 -10.86 5.02 -12.63
C ALA A 166 -10.46 4.67 -11.19
N ALA A 167 -10.25 5.67 -10.36
CA ALA A 167 -9.98 5.50 -8.94
C ALA A 167 -11.16 4.75 -8.28
N ALA A 168 -10.87 4.00 -7.21
CA ALA A 168 -11.96 3.41 -6.44
C ALA A 168 -12.84 4.54 -5.86
N PRO A 169 -14.17 4.36 -5.82
CA PRO A 169 -15.05 5.40 -5.30
C PRO A 169 -14.75 5.63 -3.82
N LEU A 170 -14.80 6.89 -3.40
CA LEU A 170 -14.77 7.23 -1.98
C LEU A 170 -15.98 6.54 -1.29
N PRO A 171 -15.75 5.75 -0.22
CA PRO A 171 -16.75 4.85 0.36
C PRO A 171 -17.84 5.55 1.18
#